data_AF-A0A0W0WCV8-F1
#
_entry.id   AF-A0A0W0WCV8-F1
#
_cell.length_a   1.000
_cell.length_b   1.000
_cell.length_c   1.000
_cell.angle_alpha   90.00
_cell.angle_beta   90.00
_cell.angle_gamma   90.00
#
_symmetry.space_group_name_H-M   'P 1'
#
loop_
_entity.id
_entity.type
_entity.pdbx_description
1 polymer ?
#
loop_
_entity_poly.entity_id
_entity_poly.type
_entity_poly.pdbx_seq_one_letter_code
_entity_poly.pdbx_strand_id
1 'polypeptide(L)'
;MTKKAPLPFFPIAYDVEEGKTYYWCSCGKSKTQPLCDHPMDCGDKAVPYDATLTETVYFCGCKKTNDPPLCDGSHAKVLMEYLKEKK
;
A
#
# COMPACT_ATOMS: atom_id res chain seq x y z
N MET A 1 9.05 24.55 -2.26
CA MET A 1 7.83 23.74 -2.13
C MET A 1 7.90 22.62 -3.15
N THR A 2 8.48 21.47 -2.78
CA THR A 2 8.61 20.33 -3.70
C THR A 2 7.23 19.78 -3.99
N LYS A 3 6.83 19.78 -5.26
CA LYS A 3 5.59 19.17 -5.74
C LYS A 3 5.67 17.68 -5.43
N LYS A 4 5.16 17.27 -4.27
CA LYS A 4 5.09 15.87 -3.87
C LYS A 4 4.22 15.18 -4.91
N ALA A 5 4.80 14.24 -5.66
CA ALA A 5 4.05 13.43 -6.60
C ALA A 5 2.84 12.83 -5.85
N PRO A 6 1.65 12.77 -6.46
CA PRO A 6 0.49 12.21 -5.80
C PRO A 6 0.82 10.75 -5.46
N LEU A 7 0.99 10.47 -4.17
CA LEU A 7 1.01 9.09 -3.68
C LEU A 7 -0.29 8.44 -4.17
N PRO A 8 -0.31 7.13 -4.46
CA PRO A 8 -1.54 6.44 -4.81
C PRO A 8 -2.48 6.56 -3.61
N PHE A 9 -3.42 7.49 -3.66
CA PHE A 9 -4.40 7.66 -2.60
C PHE A 9 -5.26 6.39 -2.52
N PHE A 10 -5.59 5.80 -3.66
CA PHE A 10 -6.48 4.67 -3.74
C PHE A 10 -5.78 3.33 -3.46
N PRO A 11 -6.56 2.30 -3.07
CA PRO A 11 -6.06 0.93 -2.96
C PRO A 11 -5.52 0.42 -4.30
N ILE A 12 -4.58 -0.50 -4.24
CA ILE A 12 -3.96 -1.11 -5.41
C ILE A 12 -4.43 -2.55 -5.48
N ALA A 13 -5.21 -2.87 -6.51
CA ALA A 13 -5.62 -4.24 -6.81
C ALA A 13 -4.38 -5.06 -7.21
N TYR A 14 -4.25 -6.27 -6.66
CA TYR A 14 -3.16 -7.18 -6.95
C TYR A 14 -3.66 -8.61 -6.86
N ASP A 15 -3.36 -9.42 -7.88
CA ASP A 15 -3.73 -10.83 -7.89
C ASP A 15 -2.72 -11.63 -7.07
N VAL A 16 -3.23 -12.36 -6.08
CA VAL A 16 -2.45 -13.24 -5.22
C VAL A 16 -2.80 -14.69 -5.50
N GLU A 17 -1.83 -15.58 -5.28
CA GLU A 17 -2.02 -17.02 -5.36
C GLU A 17 -1.94 -17.64 -3.97
N GLU A 18 -2.83 -18.59 -3.72
CA GLU A 18 -2.89 -19.34 -2.46
C GLU A 18 -1.54 -19.96 -2.09
N GLY A 19 -1.18 -19.85 -0.81
CA GLY A 19 0.05 -20.41 -0.25
C GLY A 19 1.31 -19.57 -0.53
N LYS A 20 1.22 -18.47 -1.26
CA LYS A 20 2.35 -17.54 -1.46
C LYS A 20 2.33 -16.41 -0.42
N THR A 21 3.52 -16.04 0.05
CA THR A 21 3.73 -14.85 0.88
C THR A 21 4.16 -13.67 0.00
N TYR A 22 3.45 -12.56 0.14
CA TYR A 22 3.75 -11.29 -0.51
C TYR A 22 4.24 -10.29 0.53
N TYR A 23 5.07 -9.33 0.14
CA TYR A 23 5.58 -8.32 1.06
C TYR A 23 5.10 -6.94 0.63
N TRP A 24 4.15 -6.38 1.36
CA TRP A 24 3.61 -5.04 1.09
C TRP A 24 4.60 -3.94 1.49
N CYS A 25 4.73 -2.93 0.64
CA CYS A 25 5.55 -1.76 0.91
C CYS A 25 4.80 -0.75 1.79
N SER A 26 5.20 -0.60 3.05
CA SER A 26 4.62 0.40 3.96
C SER A 26 5.24 1.80 3.80
N CYS A 27 6.45 1.90 3.25
CA CYS A 27 7.18 3.18 3.17
C CYS A 27 6.81 4.06 1.98
N GLY A 28 6.07 3.52 1.00
CA GLY A 28 5.65 4.24 -0.21
C GLY A 28 6.76 4.57 -1.21
N LYS A 29 7.97 4.00 -1.05
CA LYS A 29 9.14 4.28 -1.91
C LYS A 29 9.41 3.21 -2.96
N SER A 30 8.72 2.07 -2.90
CA SER A 30 8.90 1.01 -3.90
C SER A 30 8.47 1.49 -5.29
N LYS A 31 9.18 1.02 -6.31
CA LYS A 31 8.87 1.21 -7.73
C LYS A 31 7.86 0.18 -8.25
N THR A 32 7.70 -0.95 -7.55
CA THR A 32 6.80 -2.06 -7.89
C THR A 32 5.60 -2.16 -6.93
N GLN A 33 5.00 -1.00 -6.60
CA GLN A 33 3.79 -0.94 -5.76
C GLN A 33 2.72 -1.92 -6.27
N PRO A 34 2.04 -2.67 -5.36
CA PRO A 34 1.98 -2.46 -3.91
C PRO A 34 3.10 -3.14 -3.10
N LEU A 35 3.96 -3.93 -3.75
CA LEU A 35 4.94 -4.78 -3.07
C LEU A 35 6.22 -4.03 -2.73
N CYS A 36 7.04 -4.61 -1.86
CA CYS A 36 8.36 -4.12 -1.52
C CYS A 36 9.39 -4.64 -2.54
N ASP A 37 10.24 -3.74 -3.04
CA ASP A 37 11.31 -4.13 -3.98
C ASP A 37 12.41 -4.96 -3.28
N HIS A 38 12.65 -4.71 -1.98
CA HIS A 38 13.75 -5.29 -1.21
C HIS A 38 13.26 -5.78 0.17
N PRO A 39 12.42 -6.83 0.22
CA PRO A 39 11.75 -7.25 1.44
C PRO A 39 12.72 -7.71 2.54
N MET A 40 13.85 -8.32 2.16
CA MET A 40 14.87 -8.80 3.10
C MET A 40 15.63 -7.67 3.80
N ASP A 41 15.78 -6.51 3.15
CA ASP A 41 16.55 -5.37 3.68
C ASP A 41 15.69 -4.30 4.36
N CYS A 42 14.37 -4.36 4.16
CA CYS A 42 13.45 -3.31 4.58
C CYS A 42 12.91 -3.47 6.02
N GLY A 43 13.17 -4.61 6.67
CA GLY A 43 12.65 -4.93 8.01
C GLY A 43 11.13 -4.74 8.08
N ASP A 44 10.67 -4.05 9.13
CA ASP A 44 9.24 -3.78 9.38
C ASP A 44 8.55 -2.94 8.28
N LYS A 45 9.30 -2.42 7.30
CA LYS A 45 8.71 -1.68 6.15
C LYS A 45 8.19 -2.61 5.05
N ALA A 46 8.55 -3.89 5.09
CA ALA A 46 8.08 -4.93 4.22
C ALA A 46 7.13 -5.84 5.02
N VAL A 47 5.85 -5.52 5.01
CA VAL A 47 4.86 -6.24 5.84
C VAL A 47 4.43 -7.50 5.09
N PRO A 48 4.53 -8.69 5.70
CA PRO A 48 4.11 -9.93 5.07
C PRO A 48 2.58 -9.99 4.92
N TYR A 49 2.14 -10.58 3.81
CA TYR A 49 0.77 -10.97 3.53
C TYR A 49 0.79 -12.43 3.05
N ASP A 50 0.24 -13.33 3.86
CA ASP A 50 0.11 -14.74 3.51
C ASP A 50 -1.22 -14.95 2.80
N ALA A 51 -1.18 -15.27 1.50
CA ALA A 51 -2.39 -15.47 0.72
C ALA A 51 -3.02 -16.82 1.05
N THR A 52 -4.21 -16.79 1.64
CA THR A 52 -4.98 -17.99 1.97
C THR A 52 -5.88 -18.46 0.82
N LEU A 53 -6.11 -17.61 -0.17
CA LEU A 53 -6.90 -17.89 -1.37
C LEU A 53 -6.22 -17.28 -2.60
N THR A 54 -6.52 -17.85 -3.76
CA THR A 54 -6.17 -17.23 -5.05
C THR A 54 -7.27 -16.25 -5.42
N GLU A 55 -6.98 -14.95 -5.28
CA GLU A 55 -7.97 -13.89 -5.47
C GLU A 55 -7.31 -12.54 -5.79
N THR A 56 -8.11 -11.55 -6.14
CA THR A 56 -7.65 -10.15 -6.24
C THR A 56 -7.83 -9.48 -4.88
N VAL A 57 -6.73 -9.02 -4.29
CA VAL A 57 -6.75 -8.29 -3.02
C VAL A 57 -6.44 -6.81 -3.24
N TYR A 58 -6.89 -5.97 -2.31
CA TYR A 58 -6.70 -4.52 -2.37
C TYR A 58 -5.72 -4.05 -1.30
N PHE A 59 -4.45 -3.97 -1.69
CA PHE A 59 -3.39 -3.47 -0.83
C PHE A 59 -3.52 -1.97 -0.59
N CYS A 60 -3.10 -1.52 0.59
CA CYS A 60 -3.11 -0.09 0.92
C CYS A 60 -2.14 0.70 0.03
N GLY A 61 -2.67 1.63 -0.77
CA GLY A 61 -1.88 2.57 -1.57
C GLY A 61 -1.43 3.80 -0.78
N CYS A 62 -2.31 4.36 0.06
CA CYS A 62 -2.07 5.62 0.77
C CYS A 62 -1.07 5.53 1.93
N LYS A 63 -0.75 4.30 2.36
CA LYS A 63 0.16 3.97 3.49
C LYS A 63 -0.32 4.49 4.85
N LYS A 64 -1.64 4.66 5.00
CA LYS A 64 -2.32 5.13 6.21
C LYS A 64 -3.37 4.16 6.75
N THR A 65 -3.36 2.91 6.28
CA THR A 65 -4.21 1.86 6.83
C THR A 65 -3.88 1.58 8.30
N ASN A 66 -4.89 1.32 9.11
CA ASN A 66 -4.76 0.82 10.48
C ASN A 66 -4.78 -0.71 10.52
N ASP A 67 -5.06 -1.36 9.39
CA ASP A 67 -5.09 -2.81 9.22
C ASP A 67 -4.13 -3.21 8.07
N PRO A 68 -2.81 -3.05 8.27
CA PRO A 68 -1.84 -3.42 7.25
C PRO A 68 -1.87 -4.94 7.01
N PRO A 69 -1.72 -5.38 5.75
CA PRO A 69 -1.28 -4.60 4.58
C PRO A 69 -2.43 -4.11 3.68
N LEU A 70 -3.68 -4.41 4.03
CA LEU A 70 -4.85 -4.18 3.19
C LEU A 70 -5.43 -2.77 3.36
N CYS A 71 -6.32 -2.39 2.43
CA CYS A 71 -7.06 -1.16 2.55
C CYS A 71 -8.21 -1.26 3.57
N ASP A 72 -8.21 -0.35 4.54
CA ASP A 72 -9.27 -0.17 5.56
C ASP A 72 -10.21 1.04 5.29
N GLY A 73 -10.02 1.72 4.16
CA GLY A 73 -10.77 2.94 3.81
C GLY A 73 -10.14 4.25 4.31
N SER A 74 -9.04 4.21 5.09
CA SER A 74 -8.34 5.41 5.58
C SER A 74 -7.89 6.36 4.47
N HIS A 75 -7.77 5.88 3.24
CA HIS A 75 -7.47 6.70 2.08
C HIS A 75 -8.48 7.83 1.81
N ALA A 76 -9.76 7.66 2.18
CA ALA A 76 -10.76 8.70 1.98
C ALA A 76 -10.40 9.98 2.74
N LYS A 77 -9.97 9.85 4.00
CA LYS A 77 -9.50 10.98 4.81
C LYS A 77 -8.27 11.64 4.21
N VAL A 78 -7.27 10.83 3.81
CA VAL A 78 -6.02 11.33 3.19
C VAL A 78 -6.31 12.13 1.91
N LEU A 79 -7.23 11.64 1.07
CA LEU A 79 -7.66 12.35 -0.13
C LEU A 79 -8.32 13.69 0.20
N MET A 80 -9.23 13.71 1.18
CA MET A 80 -9.92 14.93 1.59
C MET A 80 -8.97 15.99 2.16
N GLU A 81 -7.95 15.57 2.92
CA GLU A 81 -6.91 16.47 3.45
C GLU A 81 -6.10 17.08 2.30
N TYR A 82 -5.63 16.26 1.35
CA TYR A 82 -4.90 16.73 0.18
C TYR A 82 -5.70 17.72 -0.68
N LEU A 83 -7.01 17.48 -0.87
CA LEU A 83 -7.88 18.39 -1.62
C LEU A 83 -8.09 19.73 -0.92
N LYS A 84 -8.05 19.77 0.43
CA LYS A 84 -8.13 21.03 1.18
C LYS A 84 -6.86 21.86 1.04
N GLU A 85 -5.69 21.24 1.08
CA GLU A 85 -4.39 21.91 0.93
C GLU A 85 -4.15 22.48 -0.47
N LYS A 86 -4.87 21.97 -1.48
CA LYS A 86 -4.78 22.41 -2.86
C LYS A 86 -5.72 23.55 -3.24
N LYS A 87 -6.66 23.92 -2.35
CA LYS A 87 -7.51 25.09 -2.50
C LYS A 87 -6.77 26.32 -1.98
#